data_AF-A0A0S2I4Q1-F1
#
_entry.id   AF-A0A0S2I4Q1-F1
#
_cell.length_a   1.000
_cell.length_b   1.000
_cell.length_c   1.000
_cell.angle_alpha   90.00
_cell.angle_beta   90.00
_cell.angle_gamma   90.00
#
_symmetry.space_group_name_H-M   'P 1'
#
loop_
_entity.id
_entity.type
_entity.pdbx_description
1 polymer ?
#
loop_
_entity_poly.entity_id
_entity_poly.type
_entity_poly.pdbx_seq_one_letter_code
_entity_poly.pdbx_strand_id
1 'polypeptide(L)'
;MKYFILIISIVTILFGCNRENNKTNAMAKEAQETNSSSSSKDTTPKVTGIGGIFFFSENPEKTKDWYSKNLGLEVNQWGSSFEFRNANRPEEINYLQWSPFKEGSEYFEPSKKEFMINYRVQNIEGLLKKLKENGVTILDSIETYEYGKFVHIMDDEGNKIELWEPVDSVFTAMGGKTTK
;
A
#
# COMPACT_ATOMS: atom_id res chain seq x y z
N MET A 1 24.45 13.90 -89.78
CA MET A 1 25.60 12.99 -89.98
C MET A 1 26.52 13.09 -88.77
N LYS A 2 26.69 11.96 -88.05
CA LYS A 2 27.85 11.52 -87.24
C LYS A 2 28.45 12.49 -86.20
N TYR A 3 28.11 12.29 -84.92
CA TYR A 3 28.92 11.63 -83.86
C TYR A 3 29.98 12.54 -83.21
N PHE A 4 29.87 12.79 -81.91
CA PHE A 4 30.83 12.25 -80.92
C PHE A 4 30.33 12.43 -79.48
N ILE A 5 30.48 11.36 -78.68
CA ILE A 5 30.26 11.31 -77.24
C ILE A 5 31.55 11.76 -76.56
N LEU A 6 31.46 12.61 -75.52
CA LEU A 6 32.50 12.65 -74.48
C LEU A 6 31.87 12.94 -73.11
N ILE A 7 32.02 11.96 -72.22
CA ILE A 7 31.68 11.98 -70.80
C ILE A 7 32.70 12.88 -70.08
N ILE A 8 32.24 13.88 -69.31
CA ILE A 8 33.04 14.46 -68.22
C ILE A 8 32.15 14.65 -66.98
N SER A 9 32.62 14.03 -65.91
CA SER A 9 32.06 13.92 -64.57
C SER A 9 31.69 15.27 -63.96
N ILE A 10 30.49 15.35 -63.39
CA ILE A 10 30.05 16.48 -62.57
C ILE A 10 30.86 16.47 -61.26
N VAL A 11 31.81 17.38 -61.15
CA VAL A 11 32.45 17.74 -59.87
C VAL A 11 31.53 18.76 -59.19
N THR A 12 30.63 18.30 -58.33
CA THR A 12 29.94 19.19 -57.38
C THR A 12 30.88 19.52 -56.24
N ILE A 13 31.38 20.75 -56.25
CA ILE A 13 32.12 21.37 -55.16
C ILE A 13 31.18 21.46 -53.95
N LEU A 14 31.50 20.71 -52.90
CA LEU A 14 30.94 20.88 -51.56
C LEU A 14 31.42 22.22 -51.03
N PHE A 15 30.59 23.25 -51.14
CA PHE A 15 30.73 24.44 -50.30
C PHE A 15 30.36 24.03 -48.87
N GLY A 16 31.40 23.80 -48.07
CA GLY A 16 31.29 23.80 -46.62
C GLY A 16 30.85 25.17 -46.14
N CYS A 17 29.62 25.27 -45.66
CA CYS A 17 29.29 26.22 -44.61
C CYS A 17 29.53 25.52 -43.28
N ASN A 18 30.64 25.89 -42.64
CA ASN A 18 30.94 25.66 -41.25
C ASN A 18 29.81 26.32 -40.43
N ARG A 19 28.86 25.52 -39.96
CA ARG A 19 27.84 25.96 -39.00
C ARG A 19 28.22 25.35 -37.67
N GLU A 20 28.86 26.15 -36.83
CA GLU A 20 29.19 25.80 -35.47
C GLU A 20 27.99 25.15 -34.78
N ASN A 21 28.29 23.98 -34.18
CA ASN A 21 27.43 23.25 -33.27
C ASN A 21 26.85 24.18 -32.21
N ASN A 22 25.55 24.46 -32.29
CA ASN A 22 24.75 24.96 -31.17
C ASN A 22 23.32 24.44 -31.27
N LYS A 23 23.18 23.12 -31.49
CA LYS A 23 21.91 22.40 -31.37
C LYS A 23 22.12 21.03 -30.73
N THR A 24 22.68 21.02 -29.52
CA THR A 24 22.55 19.88 -28.60
C THR A 24 22.89 20.40 -27.21
N ASN A 25 21.93 21.08 -26.55
CA ASN A 25 21.92 21.31 -25.09
C ASN A 25 20.65 22.05 -24.60
N ALA A 26 19.54 22.00 -25.35
CA ALA A 26 18.24 22.54 -24.92
C ALA A 26 17.15 21.47 -24.73
N MET A 27 17.47 20.19 -24.92
CA MET A 27 16.57 19.04 -24.68
C MET A 27 17.17 17.98 -23.72
N ALA A 28 18.30 18.30 -23.07
CA ALA A 28 18.91 17.46 -22.03
C ALA A 28 18.95 18.15 -20.65
N LYS A 29 18.41 19.38 -20.53
CA LYS A 29 18.39 20.16 -19.28
C LYS A 29 16.99 20.29 -18.65
N GLU A 30 16.02 19.51 -19.11
CA GLU A 30 14.71 19.34 -18.46
C GLU A 30 14.49 17.90 -17.94
N ALA A 31 15.48 17.02 -18.07
CA ALA A 31 15.39 15.63 -17.58
C ALA A 31 16.13 15.39 -16.25
N GLN A 32 16.66 16.43 -15.59
CA GLN A 32 17.46 16.28 -14.36
C GLN A 32 17.15 17.28 -13.23
N GLU A 33 16.02 17.99 -13.26
CA GLU A 33 15.56 18.84 -12.14
C GLU A 33 14.14 18.51 -11.65
N THR A 34 13.70 17.25 -11.75
CA THR A 34 12.46 16.78 -11.09
C THR A 34 12.60 15.43 -10.40
N ASN A 35 13.79 15.09 -9.88
CA ASN A 35 13.99 13.85 -9.11
C ASN A 35 14.78 14.07 -7.81
N SER A 36 14.44 15.13 -7.08
CA SER A 36 14.71 15.20 -5.64
C SER A 36 13.65 16.02 -4.89
N SER A 37 12.41 16.01 -5.39
CA SER A 37 11.28 16.18 -4.48
C SER A 37 11.28 14.93 -3.62
N SER A 38 11.84 15.03 -2.41
CA SER A 38 11.38 14.16 -1.33
C SER A 38 9.88 14.34 -1.32
N SER A 39 9.11 13.42 -1.91
CA SER A 39 7.67 13.43 -1.78
C SER A 39 7.44 13.40 -0.29
N SER A 40 7.03 14.52 0.31
CA SER A 40 6.66 14.56 1.71
C SER A 40 5.64 13.44 1.88
N LYS A 41 5.99 12.39 2.63
CA LYS A 41 5.14 11.24 2.85
C LYS A 41 3.77 11.78 3.22
N ASP A 42 2.74 11.55 2.40
CA ASP A 42 1.39 12.05 2.68
C ASP A 42 0.99 11.55 4.07
N THR A 43 0.76 12.47 5.01
CA THR A 43 0.33 12.18 6.38
C THR A 43 -1.10 12.63 6.64
N THR A 44 -1.88 12.88 5.58
CA THR A 44 -3.30 13.22 5.69
C THR A 44 -4.02 12.17 6.51
N PRO A 45 -4.69 12.50 7.63
CA PRO A 45 -5.33 11.48 8.45
C PRO A 45 -6.53 10.83 7.76
N LYS A 46 -6.40 9.54 7.44
CA LYS A 46 -7.43 8.77 6.73
C LYS A 46 -7.17 7.26 6.80
N VAL A 47 -8.20 6.50 6.46
CA VAL A 47 -8.09 5.08 6.10
C VAL A 47 -7.33 4.93 4.78
N THR A 48 -6.42 3.97 4.72
CA THR A 48 -5.61 3.64 3.54
C THR A 48 -5.90 2.24 2.98
N GLY A 49 -6.65 1.42 3.70
CA GLY A 49 -7.09 0.11 3.23
C GLY A 49 -7.69 -0.74 4.36
N ILE A 50 -7.98 -2.01 4.04
CA ILE A 50 -8.33 -3.01 5.05
C ILE A 50 -7.03 -3.56 5.66
N GLY A 51 -6.96 -3.58 6.97
CA GLY A 51 -5.88 -4.21 7.73
C GLY A 51 -6.23 -5.58 8.25
N GLY A 52 -7.51 -5.88 8.41
CA GLY A 52 -7.95 -7.24 8.64
C GLY A 52 -9.45 -7.42 8.74
N ILE A 53 -9.84 -8.70 8.76
CA ILE A 53 -11.19 -9.15 9.09
C ILE A 53 -11.09 -10.16 10.23
N PHE A 54 -11.78 -9.84 11.32
CA PHE A 54 -11.88 -10.69 12.50
C PHE A 54 -13.32 -11.13 12.64
N PHE A 55 -13.56 -12.42 12.90
CA PHE A 55 -14.92 -12.95 12.91
C PHE A 55 -15.03 -14.11 13.89
N PHE A 56 -16.23 -14.35 14.40
CA PHE A 56 -16.45 -15.45 15.33
C PHE A 56 -16.46 -16.81 14.64
N SER A 57 -15.97 -17.79 15.38
CA SER A 57 -16.04 -19.21 15.08
C SER A 57 -16.25 -19.99 16.37
N GLU A 58 -17.13 -20.99 16.30
CA GLU A 58 -17.30 -21.96 17.39
C GLU A 58 -15.99 -22.71 17.67
N ASN A 59 -15.17 -22.97 16.65
CA ASN A 59 -13.90 -23.65 16.76
C ASN A 59 -12.84 -23.03 15.81
N PRO A 60 -12.09 -22.01 16.28
CA PRO A 60 -11.10 -21.31 15.47
C PRO A 60 -10.02 -22.22 14.85
N GLU A 61 -9.58 -23.25 15.56
CA GLU A 61 -8.58 -24.20 15.04
C GLU A 61 -9.14 -24.98 13.86
N LYS A 62 -10.32 -25.60 14.01
CA LYS A 62 -10.98 -26.31 12.91
C LYS A 62 -11.30 -25.41 11.73
N THR A 63 -11.66 -24.15 11.99
CA THR A 63 -11.85 -23.15 10.93
C THR A 63 -10.54 -22.93 10.17
N LYS A 64 -9.44 -22.61 10.85
CA LYS A 64 -8.13 -22.41 10.20
C LYS A 64 -7.70 -23.64 9.40
N ASP A 65 -7.86 -24.84 9.96
CA ASP A 65 -7.52 -26.10 9.28
C ASP A 65 -8.34 -26.31 8.01
N TRP A 66 -9.65 -26.04 8.07
CA TRP A 66 -10.52 -26.15 6.91
C TRP A 66 -10.11 -25.16 5.82
N TYR A 67 -9.84 -23.90 6.18
CA TYR A 67 -9.45 -22.86 5.24
C TYR A 67 -8.06 -23.12 4.63
N SER A 68 -7.11 -23.60 5.41
CA SER A 68 -5.80 -24.02 4.89
C SER A 68 -5.91 -25.21 3.94
N LYS A 69 -6.64 -26.27 4.34
CA LYS A 69 -6.81 -27.47 3.53
C LYS A 69 -7.56 -27.22 2.22
N ASN A 70 -8.64 -26.45 2.26
CA ASN A 70 -9.56 -26.33 1.13
C ASN A 70 -9.34 -25.08 0.28
N LEU A 71 -8.85 -24.00 0.87
CA LEU A 71 -8.61 -22.73 0.17
C LEU A 71 -7.13 -22.36 0.10
N GLY A 72 -6.24 -23.16 0.69
CA GLY A 72 -4.80 -22.98 0.58
C GLY A 72 -4.24 -21.82 1.41
N LEU A 73 -4.97 -21.31 2.40
CA LEU A 73 -4.43 -20.26 3.27
C LEU A 73 -3.23 -20.78 4.07
N GLU A 74 -2.17 -19.97 4.08
CA GLU A 74 -1.06 -20.12 5.03
C GLU A 74 -1.55 -19.61 6.39
N VAL A 75 -1.77 -20.53 7.33
CA VAL A 75 -2.32 -20.24 8.65
C VAL A 75 -1.31 -20.47 9.76
N ASN A 76 -1.46 -19.70 10.84
CA ASN A 76 -0.72 -19.85 12.08
C ASN A 76 -1.66 -19.72 13.30
N GLN A 77 -1.11 -19.58 14.50
CA GLN A 77 -1.92 -19.45 15.73
C GLN A 77 -2.88 -18.25 15.70
N TRP A 78 -2.54 -17.19 14.97
CA TRP A 78 -3.28 -15.93 14.85
C TRP A 78 -4.22 -15.84 13.63
N GLY A 79 -4.29 -16.88 12.78
CA GLY A 79 -5.06 -16.85 11.54
C GLY A 79 -4.16 -16.87 10.31
N SER A 80 -4.52 -16.13 9.26
CA SER A 80 -3.71 -16.01 8.04
C SER A 80 -3.32 -14.55 7.81
N SER A 81 -2.09 -14.35 7.33
CA SER A 81 -1.60 -13.03 6.93
C SER A 81 -1.49 -12.99 5.41
N PHE A 82 -2.17 -12.03 4.79
CA PHE A 82 -2.14 -11.79 3.35
C PHE A 82 -1.11 -10.73 3.03
N GLU A 83 -0.13 -11.09 2.22
CA GLU A 83 0.90 -10.17 1.76
C GLU A 83 0.45 -9.52 0.44
N PHE A 84 0.53 -8.19 0.34
CA PHE A 84 0.20 -7.46 -0.87
C PHE A 84 1.13 -6.26 -1.08
N ARG A 85 1.16 -5.71 -2.30
CA ARG A 85 1.95 -4.52 -2.62
C ARG A 85 1.09 -3.27 -2.60
N ASN A 86 1.66 -2.16 -2.12
CA ASN A 86 0.98 -0.88 -2.15
C ASN A 86 0.86 -0.37 -3.60
N ALA A 87 -0.34 0.00 -4.03
CA ALA A 87 -0.59 0.41 -5.42
C ALA A 87 0.19 1.67 -5.85
N ASN A 88 0.46 2.59 -4.93
CA ASN A 88 1.20 3.83 -5.20
C ASN A 88 2.69 3.70 -4.93
N ARG A 89 3.09 2.70 -4.13
CA ARG A 89 4.47 2.44 -3.69
C ARG A 89 4.74 0.94 -3.82
N PRO A 90 4.85 0.41 -5.05
CA PRO A 90 4.87 -1.04 -5.29
C PRO A 90 6.01 -1.79 -4.59
N GLU A 91 7.08 -1.09 -4.21
CA GLU A 91 8.17 -1.66 -3.41
C GLU A 91 7.81 -1.91 -1.94
N GLU A 92 6.77 -1.24 -1.43
CA GLU A 92 6.26 -1.49 -0.09
C GLU A 92 5.41 -2.76 -0.06
N ILE A 93 5.83 -3.70 0.79
CA ILE A 93 5.05 -4.87 1.17
C ILE A 93 4.14 -4.48 2.33
N ASN A 94 2.86 -4.81 2.23
CA ASN A 94 1.84 -4.55 3.22
C ASN A 94 1.14 -5.87 3.60
N TYR A 95 0.48 -5.86 4.75
CA TYR A 95 -0.13 -7.06 5.33
C TYR A 95 -1.59 -6.82 5.72
N LEU A 96 -2.42 -7.82 5.45
CA LEU A 96 -3.81 -7.89 5.89
C LEU A 96 -4.01 -9.16 6.72
N GLN A 97 -4.72 -9.05 7.84
CA GLN A 97 -4.96 -10.15 8.74
C GLN A 97 -6.35 -10.76 8.52
N TRP A 98 -6.43 -12.07 8.46
CA TRP A 98 -7.67 -12.83 8.50
C TRP A 98 -7.64 -13.70 9.75
N SER A 99 -8.58 -13.50 10.69
CA SER A 99 -8.49 -14.16 11.99
C SER A 99 -9.84 -14.63 12.52
N PRO A 100 -10.03 -15.95 12.73
CA PRO A 100 -11.17 -16.47 13.47
C PRO A 100 -10.94 -16.32 14.98
N PHE A 101 -11.93 -15.77 15.67
CA PHE A 101 -11.98 -15.63 17.12
C PHE A 101 -12.96 -16.61 17.71
N LYS A 102 -12.76 -16.99 18.98
CA LYS A 102 -13.76 -17.79 19.69
C LYS A 102 -15.03 -16.96 19.87
N GLU A 103 -16.17 -17.56 19.57
CA GLU A 103 -17.48 -16.95 19.81
C GLU A 103 -17.63 -16.47 21.26
N GLY A 104 -18.17 -15.26 21.43
CA GLY A 104 -18.33 -14.62 22.73
C GLY A 104 -17.05 -13.98 23.29
N SER A 105 -15.98 -13.85 22.49
CA SER A 105 -14.80 -13.10 22.92
C SER A 105 -15.15 -11.64 23.23
N GLU A 106 -14.75 -11.17 24.41
CA GLU A 106 -14.90 -9.78 24.86
C GLU A 106 -14.17 -8.77 23.96
N TYR A 107 -13.25 -9.24 23.10
CA TYR A 107 -12.52 -8.39 22.16
C TYR A 107 -13.46 -7.59 21.24
N PHE A 108 -14.63 -8.12 20.92
CA PHE A 108 -15.63 -7.47 20.05
C PHE A 108 -16.54 -6.51 20.82
N GLU A 109 -16.56 -6.55 22.16
CA GLU A 109 -17.42 -5.69 22.95
C GLU A 109 -17.05 -4.20 22.79
N PRO A 110 -18.04 -3.29 22.73
CA PRO A 110 -19.47 -3.50 22.98
C PRO A 110 -20.30 -3.87 21.74
N SER A 111 -19.66 -4.16 20.60
CA SER A 111 -20.35 -4.57 19.38
C SER A 111 -21.04 -5.92 19.58
N LYS A 112 -22.22 -6.08 18.97
CA LYS A 112 -22.97 -7.35 18.91
C LYS A 112 -22.86 -8.03 17.55
N LYS A 113 -21.96 -7.54 16.69
CA LYS A 113 -21.76 -8.02 15.33
C LYS A 113 -20.85 -9.24 15.35
N GLU A 114 -21.03 -10.13 14.39
CA GLU A 114 -20.28 -11.39 14.30
C GLU A 114 -18.87 -11.22 13.71
N PHE A 115 -18.55 -10.00 13.28
CA PHE A 115 -17.25 -9.65 12.74
C PHE A 115 -16.85 -8.22 13.11
N MET A 116 -15.57 -7.94 12.97
CA MET A 116 -14.92 -6.65 13.15
C MET A 116 -14.00 -6.43 11.96
N ILE A 117 -14.12 -5.26 11.35
CA ILE A 117 -13.18 -4.83 10.32
C ILE A 117 -12.07 -4.03 11.01
N ASN A 118 -10.83 -4.42 10.74
CA ASN A 118 -9.65 -3.65 11.06
C ASN A 118 -9.26 -2.83 9.83
N TYR A 119 -9.14 -1.51 9.97
CA TYR A 119 -8.72 -0.62 8.89
C TYR A 119 -7.27 -0.17 9.07
N ARG A 120 -6.49 -0.22 7.99
CA ARG A 120 -5.20 0.44 7.92
C ARG A 120 -5.44 1.94 7.83
N VAL A 121 -4.73 2.70 8.66
CA VAL A 121 -4.79 4.16 8.67
C VAL A 121 -3.40 4.75 8.55
N GLN A 122 -3.34 5.98 8.08
CA GLN A 122 -2.16 6.82 8.20
C GLN A 122 -2.49 7.99 9.14
N ASN A 123 -1.51 8.38 9.97
CA ASN A 123 -1.64 9.42 10.99
C ASN A 123 -2.83 9.17 11.94
N ILE A 124 -2.74 8.10 12.73
CA ILE A 124 -3.82 7.67 13.62
C ILE A 124 -4.20 8.73 14.66
N GLU A 125 -3.22 9.48 15.17
CA GLU A 125 -3.43 10.55 16.14
C GLU A 125 -4.23 11.71 15.53
N GLY A 126 -3.86 12.13 14.32
CA GLY A 126 -4.61 13.15 13.57
C GLY A 126 -6.01 12.67 13.20
N LEU A 127 -6.17 11.38 12.89
CA LEU A 127 -7.47 10.81 12.53
C LEU A 127 -8.37 10.78 13.77
N LEU A 128 -7.82 10.39 14.92
CA LEU A 128 -8.55 10.36 16.19
C LEU A 128 -9.01 11.76 16.60
N LYS A 129 -8.20 12.80 16.39
CA LYS A 129 -8.60 14.20 16.61
C LYS A 129 -9.81 14.57 15.75
N LYS A 130 -9.76 14.28 14.45
CA LYS A 130 -10.87 14.54 13.52
C LYS A 130 -12.13 13.75 13.89
N LEU A 131 -11.99 12.48 14.26
CA LEU A 131 -13.11 11.63 14.67
C LEU A 131 -13.78 12.18 15.94
N LYS A 132 -12.99 12.61 16.93
CA LYS A 132 -13.51 13.27 18.14
C LYS A 132 -14.26 14.57 17.84
N GLU A 133 -13.71 15.42 16.97
CA GLU A 133 -14.39 16.65 16.51
C GLU A 133 -15.73 16.37 15.82
N ASN A 134 -15.83 15.22 15.14
CA ASN A 134 -17.05 14.76 14.47
C ASN A 134 -18.02 14.01 15.39
N GLY A 135 -17.72 13.85 16.69
CA GLY A 135 -18.60 13.17 17.65
C GLY A 135 -18.57 11.64 17.57
N VAL A 136 -17.57 11.05 16.92
CA VAL A 136 -17.41 9.59 16.86
C VAL A 136 -17.05 9.04 18.24
N THR A 137 -17.68 7.93 18.61
CA THR A 137 -17.39 7.26 19.88
C THR A 137 -16.03 6.55 19.80
N ILE A 138 -15.10 6.98 20.64
CA ILE A 138 -13.79 6.33 20.81
C ILE A 138 -13.88 5.43 22.05
N LEU A 139 -13.51 4.16 21.91
CA LEU A 139 -13.68 3.17 22.98
C LEU A 139 -12.48 3.10 23.93
N ASP A 140 -11.28 3.32 23.41
CA ASP A 140 -10.03 3.18 24.16
C ASP A 140 -8.96 4.20 23.74
N SER A 141 -7.81 4.15 24.41
CA SER A 141 -6.64 4.94 24.08
C SER A 141 -5.77 4.22 23.05
N ILE A 142 -4.97 4.98 22.30
CA ILE A 142 -4.02 4.40 21.36
C ILE A 142 -3.04 3.49 22.11
N GLU A 143 -3.03 2.20 21.74
CA GLU A 143 -2.01 1.24 22.14
C GLU A 143 -0.88 1.24 21.11
N THR A 144 0.37 1.19 21.57
CA THR A 144 1.54 1.26 20.69
C THR A 144 2.43 0.04 20.91
N TYR A 145 2.77 -0.62 19.82
CA TYR A 145 3.70 -1.74 19.75
C TYR A 145 4.76 -1.46 18.69
N GLU A 146 5.81 -2.29 18.64
CA GLU A 146 6.87 -2.18 17.62
C GLU A 146 6.29 -2.28 16.19
N TYR A 147 5.22 -3.07 16.02
CA TYR A 147 4.59 -3.35 14.74
C TYR A 147 3.44 -2.39 14.38
N GLY A 148 3.09 -1.42 15.23
CA GLY A 148 2.07 -0.42 14.91
C GLY A 148 1.31 0.15 16.10
N LYS A 149 0.37 1.02 15.78
CA LYS A 149 -0.55 1.65 16.74
C LYS A 149 -1.98 1.18 16.49
N PHE A 150 -2.75 1.00 17.56
CA PHE A 150 -4.13 0.50 17.51
C PHE A 150 -5.07 1.36 18.35
N VAL A 151 -6.31 1.52 17.92
CA VAL A 151 -7.40 2.13 18.70
C VAL A 151 -8.74 1.65 18.16
N HIS A 152 -9.76 1.56 19.02
CA HIS A 152 -11.10 1.15 18.63
C HIS A 152 -12.11 2.30 18.67
N ILE A 153 -13.02 2.28 17.71
CA ILE A 153 -14.13 3.24 17.58
C ILE A 153 -15.45 2.50 17.37
N MET A 154 -16.57 3.20 17.54
CA MET A 154 -17.89 2.73 17.08
C MET A 154 -18.35 3.55 15.89
N ASP A 155 -18.95 2.90 14.90
CA ASP A 155 -19.73 3.58 13.88
C ASP A 155 -21.20 3.76 14.29
N ASP A 156 -21.97 4.41 13.41
CA ASP A 156 -23.38 4.75 13.63
C ASP A 156 -24.31 3.52 13.66
N GLU A 157 -23.85 2.36 13.20
CA GLU A 157 -24.62 1.10 13.21
C GLU A 157 -24.22 0.16 14.36
N GLY A 158 -23.35 0.64 15.26
CA GLY A 158 -22.88 -0.12 16.40
C GLY A 158 -21.85 -1.19 16.04
N ASN A 159 -21.14 -1.06 14.91
CA ASN A 159 -19.96 -1.86 14.65
C ASN A 159 -18.78 -1.30 15.45
N LYS A 160 -18.12 -2.16 16.23
CA LYS A 160 -16.78 -1.88 16.74
C LYS A 160 -15.80 -2.03 15.58
N ILE A 161 -14.97 -1.02 15.40
CA ILE A 161 -13.97 -0.94 14.34
C ILE A 161 -12.61 -0.80 14.99
N GLU A 162 -11.63 -1.57 14.54
CA GLU A 162 -10.24 -1.36 14.91
C GLU A 162 -9.54 -0.51 13.84
N LEU A 163 -8.81 0.52 14.29
CA LEU A 163 -7.91 1.30 13.43
C LEU A 163 -6.48 0.88 13.73
N TRP A 164 -5.70 0.62 12.69
CA TRP A 164 -4.32 0.20 12.79
C TRP A 164 -3.41 1.08 11.93
N GLU A 165 -2.44 1.74 12.54
CA GLU A 165 -1.33 2.38 11.83
C GLU A 165 -0.12 1.43 11.83
N PRO A 166 0.13 0.72 10.72
CA PRO A 166 1.11 -0.36 10.64
C PRO A 166 2.55 0.14 10.52
N VAL A 167 3.46 -0.66 11.06
CA VAL A 167 4.89 -0.63 10.72
C VAL A 167 5.22 -1.91 9.95
N ASP A 168 4.90 -1.95 8.66
CA ASP A 168 4.96 -3.19 7.86
C ASP A 168 6.37 -3.80 7.77
N SER A 169 7.42 -2.99 7.88
CA SER A 169 8.80 -3.49 7.89
C SER A 169 9.07 -4.48 9.01
N VAL A 170 8.35 -4.38 10.14
CA VAL A 170 8.46 -5.35 11.24
C VAL A 170 7.88 -6.70 10.81
N PHE A 171 6.72 -6.72 10.16
CA PHE A 171 6.13 -7.96 9.64
C PHE A 171 7.00 -8.62 8.59
N THR A 172 7.60 -7.83 7.69
CA THR A 172 8.57 -8.34 6.71
C THR A 172 9.79 -8.93 7.40
N ALA A 173 10.32 -8.27 8.43
CA ALA A 173 11.48 -8.75 9.17
C ALA A 173 11.19 -10.04 9.98
N MET A 174 9.95 -10.22 10.44
CA MET A 174 9.52 -11.45 11.14
C MET A 174 9.55 -12.70 10.24
N GLY A 175 9.47 -12.53 8.91
CA GLY A 175 9.65 -13.64 7.95
C GLY A 175 8.60 -14.75 8.02
N GLY A 176 7.40 -14.45 8.55
CA GLY A 176 6.30 -15.41 8.62
C GLY A 176 5.79 -15.83 7.25
N LYS A 177 5.26 -17.06 7.14
CA LYS A 177 4.54 -17.49 5.92
C LYS A 177 3.27 -16.68 5.76
N THR A 178 2.98 -16.30 4.52
CA THR A 178 1.83 -15.48 4.14
C THR A 178 1.08 -16.09 2.96
N THR A 179 -0.22 -15.82 2.91
CA THR A 179 -1.05 -16.07 1.72
C THR A 179 -0.81 -14.93 0.72
N LYS A 180 -0.63 -15.24 -0.57
CA LYS A 180 -0.25 -14.29 -1.63
C LYS A 180 -1.13 -14.44 -2.86
#